data_AF-D3Z4E9-F1
#
_entry.id   AF-D3Z4E9-F1
#
_cell.length_a   1.000
_cell.length_b   1.000
_cell.length_c   1.000
_cell.angle_alpha   90.00
_cell.angle_beta   90.00
_cell.angle_gamma   90.00
#
_symmetry.space_group_name_H-M   'P 1'
#
loop_
_entity.id
_entity.type
_entity.pdbx_description
1 polymer ?
#
loop_
_entity_poly.entity_id
_entity_poly.type
_entity_poly.pdbx_seq_one_letter_code
_entity_poly.pdbx_strand_id
1 'polypeptide(L)'
;MVLKRMHRPRCCSYQLVFEHRRPSCIQGLRWTPLTNSEDSLDFRVSLEQATTEHVHKAGKLLHRHLLATYPTLIRDRKYHLRLYRHCCSGRELVDGILALGLGVHSRSQAVGICQVLLDEGALCHVKHDWTFQDRDAQFYRFPGPEPEPT
;
A
#
# COMPACT_ATOMS: atom_id res chain seq x y z
N MET A 1 5.56 -34.57 15.41
CA MET A 1 4.10 -34.61 15.64
C MET A 1 3.42 -33.70 14.65
N VAL A 2 2.41 -34.21 13.96
CA VAL A 2 1.66 -33.51 12.91
C VAL A 2 0.83 -32.41 13.55
N LEU A 3 0.91 -31.19 13.02
CA LEU A 3 -0.13 -30.18 13.18
C LEU A 3 -0.51 -29.62 11.81
N LYS A 4 -1.70 -30.01 11.37
CA LYS A 4 -2.37 -29.55 10.15
C LYS A 4 -2.90 -28.14 10.43
N ARG A 5 -2.48 -27.13 9.65
CA ARG A 5 -3.12 -25.81 9.64
C ARG A 5 -3.50 -25.44 8.22
N MET A 6 -4.79 -25.12 8.07
CA MET A 6 -5.50 -24.92 6.81
C MET A 6 -4.96 -23.72 6.05
N HIS A 7 -4.81 -23.85 4.73
CA HIS A 7 -4.55 -22.72 3.84
C HIS A 7 -5.82 -21.90 3.64
N ARG A 8 -5.80 -20.66 4.12
CA ARG A 8 -6.51 -19.54 3.51
C ARG A 8 -5.48 -18.60 2.87
N PRO A 9 -5.75 -18.02 1.70
CA PRO A 9 -4.78 -17.23 0.97
C PRO A 9 -4.60 -15.88 1.66
N ARG A 10 -3.54 -15.79 2.47
CA ARG A 10 -2.88 -14.58 2.97
C ARG A 10 -3.60 -13.79 4.08
N CYS A 11 -3.36 -14.22 5.32
CA CYS A 11 -3.00 -13.29 6.39
C CYS A 11 -1.59 -13.70 6.86
N CYS A 12 -0.62 -12.79 6.75
CA CYS A 12 0.79 -13.08 7.02
C CYS A 12 1.04 -13.42 8.50
N SER A 13 1.66 -14.58 8.78
CA SER A 13 2.33 -14.83 10.06
C SER A 13 3.82 -14.58 9.90
N TYR A 14 4.41 -13.68 10.70
CA TYR A 14 5.83 -13.36 10.65
C TYR A 14 6.57 -13.84 11.90
N GLN A 15 7.78 -14.34 11.68
CA GLN A 15 8.75 -14.75 12.70
C GLN A 15 10.12 -14.38 12.17
N LEU A 16 10.94 -13.78 13.03
CA LEU A 16 12.01 -12.94 12.59
C LEU A 16 13.26 -13.27 13.46
N VAL A 17 14.47 -13.30 12.89
CA VAL A 17 15.73 -13.67 13.57
C VAL A 17 16.89 -12.75 13.15
N PHE A 18 17.66 -12.20 14.11
CA PHE A 18 18.91 -11.45 13.87
C PHE A 18 20.12 -12.19 14.42
N GLU A 19 21.21 -12.22 13.64
CA GLU A 19 22.50 -12.80 14.03
C GLU A 19 23.61 -11.73 13.88
N HIS A 20 24.41 -11.56 14.94
CA HIS A 20 25.40 -10.49 15.07
C HIS A 20 26.71 -10.79 14.31
N ARG A 21 27.17 -9.89 13.42
CA ARG A 21 28.57 -9.38 13.38
C ARG A 21 28.84 -8.31 12.29
N ARG A 22 29.27 -7.13 12.78
CA ARG A 22 30.03 -6.00 12.13
C ARG A 22 29.28 -5.03 11.18
N PRO A 23 29.24 -3.70 11.45
CA PRO A 23 28.56 -2.72 10.61
C PRO A 23 29.55 -1.96 9.71
N SER A 24 29.68 -2.34 8.45
CA SER A 24 30.21 -1.44 7.41
C SER A 24 29.42 -1.48 6.10
N CYS A 25 28.26 -2.15 6.08
CA CYS A 25 27.26 -1.92 5.04
C CYS A 25 25.87 -2.09 5.64
N ILE A 26 24.98 -1.14 5.37
CA ILE A 26 23.55 -1.28 5.65
C ILE A 26 23.03 -2.36 4.70
N GLN A 27 22.80 -3.57 5.21
CA GLN A 27 22.16 -4.65 4.48
C GLN A 27 20.72 -4.79 4.95
N GLY A 28 19.79 -4.27 4.13
CA GLY A 28 18.39 -4.67 4.10
C GLY A 28 17.57 -4.35 5.34
N LEU A 29 16.41 -3.71 5.14
CA LEU A 29 15.35 -3.68 6.14
C LEU A 29 14.86 -5.13 6.40
N ARG A 30 15.48 -5.81 7.35
CA ARG A 30 15.02 -7.09 7.88
C ARG A 30 14.25 -6.81 9.15
N TRP A 31 12.94 -6.81 9.06
CA TRP A 31 12.06 -6.73 10.23
C TRP A 31 12.40 -7.91 11.15
N THR A 32 12.71 -7.68 12.43
CA THR A 32 12.75 -8.67 13.53
C THR A 32 12.94 -7.99 14.89
N PRO A 33 12.19 -8.34 15.96
CA PRO A 33 12.52 -7.90 17.32
C PRO A 33 13.52 -8.88 17.99
N LEU A 34 14.67 -8.39 18.46
CA LEU A 34 15.49 -9.08 19.47
C LEU A 34 14.99 -8.69 20.86
N THR A 35 14.86 -9.68 21.75
CA THR A 35 14.29 -9.54 23.10
C THR A 35 15.26 -8.94 24.11
N ASN A 36 14.67 -8.16 25.02
CA ASN A 36 15.05 -7.89 26.41
C ASN A 36 16.38 -7.16 26.67
N SER A 37 16.28 -5.84 26.76
CA SER A 37 16.90 -5.13 27.88
C SER A 37 15.83 -4.22 28.48
N GLU A 38 15.53 -4.46 29.73
CA GLU A 38 14.61 -3.66 30.54
C GLU A 38 15.24 -2.28 30.73
N ASP A 39 14.59 -1.24 30.19
CA ASP A 39 14.37 0.06 30.83
C ASP A 39 13.83 1.07 29.82
N SER A 40 12.96 1.95 30.32
CA SER A 40 12.45 3.18 29.68
C SER A 40 11.14 3.08 28.86
N LEU A 41 10.04 3.12 29.62
CA LEU A 41 8.81 3.93 29.45
C LEU A 41 8.34 4.33 28.02
N ASP A 42 7.10 3.92 27.73
CA ASP A 42 6.12 4.55 26.83
C ASP A 42 6.41 4.68 25.32
N PHE A 43 6.93 3.61 24.70
CA PHE A 43 6.89 3.45 23.24
C PHE A 43 6.24 2.13 22.79
N ARG A 44 5.14 1.73 23.46
CA ARG A 44 4.28 0.62 23.05
C ARG A 44 2.97 1.10 22.42
N VAL A 45 3.06 1.96 21.41
CA VAL A 45 2.09 1.85 20.31
C VAL A 45 2.42 0.51 19.67
N SER A 46 1.67 -0.52 20.06
CA SER A 46 1.63 -1.79 19.35
C SER A 46 1.60 -1.47 17.86
N LEU A 47 2.57 -2.00 17.12
CA LEU A 47 2.57 -2.00 15.66
C LEU A 47 1.41 -2.90 15.19
N GLU A 48 0.18 -2.47 15.45
CA GLU A 48 -1.01 -3.17 15.01
C GLU A 48 -0.99 -3.11 13.48
N GLN A 49 -0.99 -4.27 12.85
CA GLN A 49 -1.24 -4.35 11.41
C GLN A 49 -2.50 -3.55 11.12
N ALA A 50 -2.41 -2.57 10.21
CA ALA A 50 -3.58 -1.82 9.80
C ALA A 50 -4.64 -2.82 9.33
N THR A 51 -5.80 -2.81 9.96
CA THR A 51 -6.90 -3.67 9.53
C THR A 51 -7.29 -3.28 8.10
N THR A 52 -7.76 -4.25 7.31
CA THR A 52 -8.22 -4.01 5.93
C THR A 52 -9.22 -2.85 5.87
N GLU A 53 -10.10 -2.74 6.87
CA GLU A 53 -11.05 -1.63 7.01
C GLU A 53 -10.37 -0.26 7.14
N HIS A 54 -9.31 -0.15 7.95
CA HIS A 54 -8.54 1.09 8.08
C HIS A 54 -7.86 1.46 6.77
N VAL A 55 -7.31 0.48 6.04
CA VAL A 55 -6.68 0.72 4.74
C VAL A 55 -7.71 1.17 3.70
N HIS A 56 -8.91 0.57 3.70
CA HIS A 56 -10.02 1.00 2.83
C HIS A 56 -10.48 2.43 3.15
N LYS A 57 -10.60 2.76 4.43
CA LYS A 57 -10.95 4.11 4.86
C LYS A 57 -9.88 5.12 4.44
N ALA A 58 -8.60 4.78 4.61
CA ALA A 58 -7.48 5.60 4.15
C ALA A 58 -7.49 5.78 2.63
N GLY A 59 -7.74 4.71 1.86
CA GLY A 59 -7.88 4.75 0.40
C GLY A 59 -9.01 5.68 -0.05
N LYS A 60 -10.18 5.61 0.59
CA LYS A 60 -11.31 6.53 0.33
C LYS A 60 -10.95 7.99 0.62
N LEU A 61 -10.25 8.26 1.73
CA LEU A 61 -9.81 9.61 2.08
C LEU A 61 -8.78 10.14 1.08
N LEU A 62 -7.79 9.33 0.71
CA LEU A 62 -6.79 9.67 -0.29
C LEU A 62 -7.43 9.96 -1.64
N HIS A 63 -8.35 9.10 -2.09
CA HIS A 63 -9.10 9.29 -3.32
C HIS A 63 -9.84 10.64 -3.35
N ARG A 64 -10.53 10.99 -2.25
CA ARG A 64 -11.23 12.29 -2.13
C ARG A 64 -10.27 13.48 -2.20
N HIS A 65 -9.12 13.40 -1.54
CA HIS A 65 -8.11 14.47 -1.57
C HIS A 65 -7.52 14.61 -2.98
N LEU A 66 -7.16 13.49 -3.62
CA LEU A 66 -6.63 13.49 -4.97
C LEU A 66 -7.62 14.10 -5.98
N LEU A 67 -8.92 13.80 -5.87
CA LEU A 67 -9.93 14.42 -6.73
C LEU A 67 -10.10 15.92 -6.49
N ALA A 68 -10.01 16.36 -5.22
CA ALA A 68 -10.13 17.77 -4.87
C ALA A 68 -8.92 18.60 -5.36
N THR A 69 -7.71 18.03 -5.25
CA THR A 69 -6.48 18.72 -5.66
C THR A 69 -6.19 18.56 -7.16
N TYR A 70 -6.50 17.39 -7.74
CA TYR A 70 -6.20 17.02 -9.11
C TYR A 70 -7.43 16.42 -9.81
N PRO A 71 -8.43 17.24 -10.20
CA PRO A 71 -9.68 16.74 -10.77
C PRO A 71 -9.50 15.99 -12.10
N THR A 72 -8.39 16.23 -12.80
CA THR A 72 -8.06 15.56 -14.07
C THR A 72 -7.28 14.26 -13.91
N LEU A 73 -6.87 13.89 -12.68
CA LEU A 73 -6.07 12.70 -12.42
C LEU A 73 -6.82 11.41 -12.80
N ILE A 74 -8.07 11.31 -12.33
CA ILE A 74 -8.94 10.15 -12.55
C ILE A 74 -9.88 10.47 -13.69
N ARG A 75 -9.64 9.79 -14.82
CA ARG A 75 -10.34 10.06 -16.07
C ARG A 75 -10.38 8.82 -16.95
N ASP A 76 -11.18 8.90 -18.00
CA ASP A 76 -11.20 7.88 -19.04
C ASP A 76 -9.91 7.99 -19.87
N ARG A 77 -9.24 6.86 -20.11
CA ARG A 77 -7.97 6.76 -20.83
C ARG A 77 -8.08 5.76 -21.96
N LYS A 78 -7.62 6.14 -23.15
CA LYS A 78 -7.55 5.24 -24.31
C LYS A 78 -6.13 4.72 -24.47
N TYR A 79 -5.95 3.40 -24.49
CA TYR A 79 -4.65 2.77 -24.66
C TYR A 79 -4.80 1.44 -25.41
N HIS A 80 -3.95 1.19 -26.42
CA HIS A 80 -4.06 0.05 -27.34
C HIS A 80 -5.49 -0.23 -27.82
N LEU A 81 -6.18 0.82 -28.28
CA LEU A 81 -7.57 0.78 -28.77
C LEU A 81 -8.61 0.34 -27.72
N ARG A 82 -8.22 0.16 -26.45
CA ARG A 82 -9.12 -0.09 -25.33
C ARG A 82 -9.39 1.18 -24.55
N LEU A 83 -10.62 1.35 -24.09
CA LEU A 83 -11.03 2.43 -23.20
C LEU A 83 -11.03 1.93 -21.75
N TYR A 84 -10.19 2.54 -20.92
CA TYR A 84 -10.15 2.32 -19.48
C TYR A 84 -10.87 3.48 -18.80
N ARG A 85 -12.01 3.21 -18.16
CA ARG A 85 -12.82 4.27 -17.53
C ARG A 85 -12.36 4.57 -16.11
N HIS A 86 -12.52 5.82 -15.69
CA HIS A 86 -12.27 6.29 -14.32
C HIS A 86 -10.96 5.76 -13.71
N CYS A 87 -9.84 6.01 -14.38
CA CYS A 87 -8.53 5.48 -13.96
C CYS A 87 -7.43 6.55 -13.97
N CYS A 88 -6.37 6.29 -13.21
CA CYS A 88 -5.13 7.06 -13.21
C CYS A 88 -3.96 6.16 -13.62
N SER A 89 -2.88 6.75 -14.13
CA SER A 89 -1.64 5.99 -14.29
C SER A 89 -0.93 5.85 -12.94
N GLY A 90 -0.12 4.80 -12.78
CA GLY A 90 0.70 4.61 -11.58
C GLY A 90 1.63 5.80 -11.34
N ARG A 91 2.19 6.38 -12.42
CA ARG A 91 3.05 7.56 -12.34
C ARG A 91 2.33 8.80 -11.82
N GLU A 92 1.21 9.17 -12.44
CA GLU A 92 0.45 10.34 -12.00
C GLU A 92 -0.13 10.16 -10.58
N LEU A 93 -0.43 8.92 -10.17
CA LEU A 93 -0.84 8.64 -8.81
C LEU A 93 0.28 8.92 -7.80
N VAL A 94 1.50 8.48 -8.09
CA VAL A 94 2.69 8.80 -7.27
C VAL A 94 2.94 10.30 -7.22
N ASP A 95 2.85 10.97 -8.36
CA ASP A 95 3.01 12.43 -8.45
C ASP A 95 1.95 13.16 -7.61
N GLY A 96 0.69 12.71 -7.69
CA GLY A 96 -0.41 13.24 -6.89
C GLY A 96 -0.18 13.06 -5.39
N ILE A 97 0.24 11.88 -4.95
CA ILE A 97 0.53 11.60 -3.52
C ILE A 97 1.66 12.49 -3.00
N LEU A 98 2.73 12.65 -3.76
CA LEU A 98 3.85 13.50 -3.37
C LEU A 98 3.43 14.96 -3.27
N ALA A 99 2.60 15.41 -4.19
CA ALA A 99 2.16 16.80 -4.23
C ALA A 99 1.11 17.13 -3.16
N LEU A 100 0.39 16.14 -2.62
CA LEU A 100 -0.46 16.32 -1.43
C LEU A 100 0.33 16.63 -0.16
N GLY A 101 1.64 16.35 -0.11
CA GLY A 101 2.49 16.74 1.03
C GLY A 101 2.14 16.05 2.36
N LEU A 102 1.56 14.85 2.32
CA LEU A 102 1.11 14.07 3.50
C LEU A 102 2.28 13.43 4.31
N GLY A 103 3.44 14.11 4.39
CA GLY A 103 4.67 13.56 4.99
C GLY A 103 5.38 12.52 4.11
N VAL A 104 5.00 12.42 2.84
CA VAL A 104 5.64 11.56 1.84
C VAL A 104 6.69 12.39 1.09
N HIS A 105 7.96 12.01 1.19
CA HIS A 105 9.07 12.79 0.65
C HIS A 105 9.84 12.08 -0.47
N SER A 106 9.47 10.84 -0.81
CA SER A 106 10.13 10.06 -1.85
C SER A 106 9.14 9.25 -2.68
N ARG A 107 9.46 9.04 -3.97
CA ARG A 107 8.67 8.17 -4.85
C ARG A 107 8.57 6.75 -4.31
N SER A 108 9.63 6.24 -3.67
CA SER A 108 9.65 4.92 -3.05
C SER A 108 8.63 4.78 -1.91
N GLN A 109 8.46 5.82 -1.09
CA GLN A 109 7.42 5.81 -0.05
C GLN A 109 6.02 5.83 -0.66
N ALA A 110 5.78 6.69 -1.66
CA ALA A 110 4.51 6.74 -2.37
C ALA A 110 4.16 5.39 -3.02
N VAL A 111 5.14 4.74 -3.67
CA VAL A 111 5.01 3.38 -4.20
C VAL A 111 4.66 2.38 -3.10
N GLY A 112 5.30 2.46 -1.93
CA GLY A 112 4.97 1.62 -0.77
C GLY A 112 3.52 1.81 -0.29
N ILE A 113 3.05 3.06 -0.21
CA ILE A 113 1.65 3.38 0.14
C ILE A 113 0.70 2.78 -0.90
N CYS A 114 0.97 2.97 -2.19
CA CYS A 114 0.16 2.40 -3.26
C CYS A 114 0.16 0.87 -3.24
N GLN A 115 1.27 0.22 -2.88
CA GLN A 115 1.34 -1.23 -2.75
C GLN A 115 0.44 -1.73 -1.62
N VAL A 116 0.45 -1.08 -0.45
CA VAL A 116 -0.45 -1.44 0.66
C VAL A 116 -1.91 -1.29 0.26
N LEU A 117 -2.25 -0.19 -0.44
CA LEU A 117 -3.62 0.00 -0.96
C LEU A 117 -4.00 -1.08 -1.98
N LEU A 118 -3.07 -1.52 -2.82
CA LEU A 118 -3.27 -2.57 -3.82
C LEU A 118 -3.48 -3.94 -3.16
N ASP A 119 -2.64 -4.28 -2.18
CA ASP A 119 -2.69 -5.56 -1.47
C ASP A 119 -4.01 -5.76 -0.72
N GLU A 120 -4.53 -4.69 -0.11
CA GLU A 120 -5.80 -4.71 0.63
C GLU A 120 -7.02 -4.45 -0.27
N GLY A 121 -6.83 -4.18 -1.56
CA GLY A 121 -7.92 -3.93 -2.52
C GLY A 121 -8.59 -2.55 -2.43
N ALA A 122 -7.99 -1.62 -1.69
CA ALA A 122 -8.39 -0.20 -1.68
C ALA A 122 -7.95 0.54 -2.97
N LEU A 123 -7.08 -0.06 -3.76
CA LEU A 123 -6.67 0.33 -5.10
C LEU A 123 -6.62 -0.94 -5.97
N CYS A 124 -7.06 -0.88 -7.23
CA CYS A 124 -7.08 -2.04 -8.11
C CYS A 124 -6.35 -1.75 -9.42
N HIS A 125 -5.45 -2.65 -9.85
CA HIS A 125 -4.87 -2.58 -11.18
C HIS A 125 -5.88 -3.03 -12.24
N VAL A 126 -5.99 -2.31 -13.37
CA VAL A 126 -7.00 -2.63 -14.40
C VAL A 126 -6.80 -4.00 -15.08
N LYS A 127 -5.61 -4.60 -14.97
CA LYS A 127 -5.31 -5.96 -15.45
C LYS A 127 -5.17 -6.98 -14.32
N HIS A 128 -5.50 -6.63 -13.07
CA HIS A 128 -5.34 -7.48 -11.89
C HIS A 128 -3.90 -7.94 -11.66
N ASP A 129 -2.94 -7.01 -11.80
CA ASP A 129 -1.57 -7.24 -11.36
C ASP A 129 -1.49 -6.97 -9.86
N TRP A 130 -0.63 -7.71 -9.17
CA TRP A 130 -0.43 -7.67 -7.72
C TRP A 130 0.70 -6.73 -7.31
N THR A 131 1.49 -6.24 -8.27
CA THR A 131 2.60 -5.32 -7.97
C THR A 131 2.27 -3.92 -8.48
N PHE A 132 2.37 -2.93 -7.61
CA PHE A 132 2.26 -1.54 -7.99
C PHE A 132 3.48 -1.10 -8.80
N GLN A 133 3.23 -0.38 -9.89
CA GLN A 133 4.25 0.06 -10.83
C GLN A 133 4.09 1.56 -11.09
N ASP A 134 5.14 2.30 -10.76
CA ASP A 134 5.29 3.73 -11.05
C ASP A 134 5.59 3.96 -12.55
N ARG A 135 4.58 3.75 -13.41
CA ARG A 135 4.68 3.81 -14.88
C ARG A 135 3.42 4.41 -15.49
N ASP A 136 3.59 5.10 -16.62
CA ASP A 136 2.50 5.72 -17.38
C ASP A 136 1.54 4.71 -18.04
N ALA A 137 2.06 3.54 -18.44
CA ALA A 137 1.30 2.49 -19.12
C ALA A 137 0.53 1.53 -18.19
N GLN A 138 0.66 1.72 -16.87
CA GLN A 138 -0.02 0.91 -15.85
C GLN A 138 -1.15 1.74 -15.24
N PHE A 139 -2.37 1.22 -15.30
CA PHE A 139 -3.56 1.97 -14.86
C PHE A 139 -4.19 1.34 -13.62
N TYR A 140 -4.61 2.21 -12.71
CA TYR A 140 -5.21 1.85 -11.45
C TYR A 140 -6.56 2.55 -11.27
N ARG A 141 -7.45 1.95 -10.46
CA ARG A 141 -8.74 2.51 -10.09
C ARG A 141 -8.97 2.36 -8.60
N PHE A 142 -9.57 3.38 -8.01
CA PHE A 142 -10.13 3.27 -6.67
C PHE A 142 -11.49 2.57 -6.78
N PRO A 143 -11.78 1.58 -5.92
CA PRO A 143 -13.12 1.02 -5.83
C PRO A 143 -14.11 2.15 -5.51
N GLY A 144 -15.23 2.20 -6.23
CA GLY A 144 -16.33 3.09 -5.88
C GLY A 144 -16.90 2.73 -4.49
N PRO A 145 -17.77 3.57 -3.91
CA PRO A 145 -18.56 3.12 -2.77
C PRO A 145 -19.27 1.82 -3.15
N GLU A 146 -19.17 0.80 -2.29
CA GLU A 146 -20.03 -0.39 -2.38
C GLU A 146 -21.48 0.09 -2.50
N PRO A 147 -22.30 -0.53 -3.37
CA PRO A 147 -23.72 -0.21 -3.42
C PRO A 147 -24.33 -0.50 -2.05
N GLU A 148 -24.87 0.53 -1.39
CA GLU A 148 -25.69 0.36 -0.19
C GLU A 148 -26.79 -0.66 -0.52
N PRO A 149 -26.99 -1.72 0.28
CA PRO A 149 -28.08 -2.66 0.05
C PRO A 149 -29.41 -1.94 0.27
N THR A 150 -30.20 -1.83 -0.80
CA THR A 150 -31.58 -1.30 -0.79
C THR A 150 -32.52 -2.20 0.00
#